data_AF-A0A7I7MPS1-F1
#
_entry.id   AF-A0A7I7MPS1-F1
#
_cell.length_a   1.000
_cell.length_b   1.000
_cell.length_c   1.000
_cell.angle_alpha   90.00
_cell.angle_beta   90.00
_cell.angle_gamma   90.00
#
_symmetry.space_group_name_H-M   'P 1'
#
loop_
_entity.id
_entity.type
_entity.pdbx_description
1 polymer ?
#
loop_
_entity_poly.entity_id
_entity_poly.type
_entity_poly.pdbx_seq_one_letter_code
_entity_poly.pdbx_strand_id
1 'polypeptide(L)' 'MIEWSDTDLMVRDAVRQFIDKEIRPHRDELETGALSPYPIMRKLSPVRP' A
#
# COMPACT_ATOMS: atom_id res chain seq x y z
N MET A 1 -10.94 -20.54 -10.07
CA MET A 1 -9.82 -19.73 -9.55
C MET A 1 -9.18 -19.07 -10.75
N ILE A 2 -9.03 -17.75 -10.76
CA ILE A 2 -8.27 -17.08 -11.82
C ILE A 2 -6.81 -17.38 -11.50
N GLU A 3 -6.05 -17.93 -12.46
CA GLU A 3 -4.61 -18.10 -12.32
C GLU A 3 -3.94 -16.73 -12.44
N TRP A 4 -3.11 -16.39 -11.46
CA TRP A 4 -2.40 -15.13 -11.43
C TRP A 4 -1.10 -15.29 -12.22
N SER A 5 -0.77 -14.33 -13.07
CA SER A 5 0.54 -14.32 -13.73
C SER A 5 1.65 -14.05 -12.70
N ASP A 6 2.88 -14.39 -13.04
CA ASP A 6 4.05 -14.05 -12.22
C ASP A 6 4.12 -12.53 -11.93
N THR A 7 3.77 -11.70 -12.92
CA THR A 7 3.68 -10.25 -12.76
C THR A 7 2.61 -9.85 -11.75
N ASP A 8 1.43 -10.47 -11.77
CA ASP A 8 0.37 -10.21 -10.79
C ASP A 8 0.83 -10.56 -9.37
N LEU A 9 1.54 -11.69 -9.22
CA LEU A 9 2.12 -12.12 -7.94
C LEU A 9 3.18 -11.12 -7.44
N MET A 10 4.05 -10.63 -8.32
CA MET A 10 5.03 -9.60 -7.97
C MET A 10 4.37 -8.30 -7.50
N VAL A 11 3.35 -7.81 -8.23
CA VAL A 11 2.61 -6.60 -7.84
C VAL A 11 1.93 -6.80 -6.49
N ARG A 12 1.29 -7.95 -6.28
CA ARG A 12 0.64 -8.30 -5.02
C ARG A 12 1.61 -8.26 -3.85
N ASP A 13 2.80 -8.82 -4.02
CA ASP A 13 3.80 -8.88 -2.96
C ASP A 13 4.38 -7.50 -2.66
N ALA A 14 4.58 -6.66 -3.68
CA ALA A 14 4.94 -5.25 -3.49
C ALA A 14 3.87 -4.48 -2.69
N VAL A 15 2.59 -4.66 -3.03
CA VAL A 15 1.46 -4.03 -2.30
C VAL A 15 1.39 -4.52 -0.86
N ARG A 16 1.59 -5.82 -0.60
CA ARG A 16 1.61 -6.35 0.78
C ARG A 16 2.74 -5.74 1.61
N GLN A 17 3.94 -5.66 1.05
CA GLN A 17 5.07 -5.03 1.74
C GLN A 17 4.79 -3.55 2.04
N PHE A 18 4.15 -2.83 1.12
CA PHE A 18 3.74 -1.45 1.34
C PHE A 18 2.71 -1.36 2.48
N ILE A 19 1.69 -2.23 2.49
CA ILE A 19 0.69 -2.27 3.57
C ILE A 19 1.36 -2.49 4.92
N ASP A 20 2.25 -3.48 5.02
CA ASP A 20 2.89 -3.80 6.30
C ASP A 20 3.81 -2.68 6.81
N LYS A 21 4.48 -1.96 5.90
CA LYS A 21 5.42 -0.88 6.26
C LYS A 21 4.73 0.45 6.50
N GLU A 22 3.71 0.78 5.72
CA GLU A 22 3.17 2.14 5.65
C GLU A 22 1.74 2.26 6.16
N ILE A 23 0.93 1.19 6.11
CA ILE A 23 -0.48 1.24 6.51
C ILE A 23 -0.69 0.66 7.91
N ARG A 24 -0.15 -0.55 8.16
CA ARG A 24 -0.33 -1.26 9.44
C ARG A 24 0.08 -0.43 10.66
N PRO A 25 1.18 0.36 10.65
CA PRO A 25 1.56 1.17 11.80
C PRO A 25 0.57 2.29 12.15
N HIS A 26 -0.17 2.78 11.15
CA HIS A 26 -1.06 3.95 11.30
C HIS A 26 -2.54 3.58 11.24
N ARG A 27 -2.88 2.29 11.40
CA ARG A 27 -4.24 1.80 11.13
C ARG A 27 -5.30 2.53 11.95
N ASP A 28 -5.08 2.70 13.25
CA ASP A 28 -6.06 3.33 14.14
C ASP A 28 -6.23 4.82 13.82
N GLU A 29 -5.16 5.53 13.47
CA GLU A 29 -5.22 6.93 13.05
C GLU A 29 -5.94 7.10 11.70
N LEU A 30 -5.77 6.14 10.78
CA LEU A 30 -6.46 6.11 9.49
C LEU A 30 -7.96 5.79 9.66
N GLU A 31 -8.32 4.83 10.53
CA GLU A 31 -9.70 4.44 10.79
C GLU A 31 -10.50 5.54 11.51
N THR A 32 -9.84 6.27 12.42
CA THR A 32 -10.45 7.41 13.13
C THR A 32 -10.48 8.70 12.30
N GLY A 33 -9.73 8.76 11.21
CA GLY A 33 -9.55 9.96 10.39
C GLY A 33 -8.60 11.00 10.99
N ALA A 34 -7.89 10.68 12.07
CA ALA A 34 -6.83 11.52 12.63
C ALA A 34 -5.67 11.71 11.65
N LEU A 35 -5.41 10.70 10.81
CA LEU A 35 -4.46 10.77 9.71
C LEU A 35 -5.18 10.67 8.37
N SER A 36 -4.92 11.62 7.48
CA SER A 36 -5.37 11.52 6.09
C SER A 36 -4.63 10.37 5.39
N PRO A 37 -5.29 9.55 4.54
CA PRO A 37 -4.60 8.50 3.77
C PRO A 37 -3.64 9.03 2.68
N TYR A 38 -3.85 10.26 2.20
CA TYR A 38 -3.14 10.80 1.03
C TYR A 38 -1.61 10.88 1.20
N PRO A 39 -1.04 11.35 2.32
CA PRO A 39 0.41 11.38 2.55
C PRO A 39 1.07 9.99 2.54
N ILE A 40 0.33 8.93 2.88
CA ILE A 40 0.83 7.56 2.77
C ILE A 40 0.72 7.08 1.33
N MET A 41 -0.46 7.22 0.69
CA MET A 41 -0.71 6.71 -0.66
C MET A 41 0.25 7.30 -1.72
N ARG A 42 0.65 8.57 -1.61
CA ARG A 42 1.62 9.19 -2.52
C ARG A 42 3.00 8.52 -2.52
N LYS A 43 3.35 7.75 -1.48
CA LYS A 43 4.62 7.00 -1.41
C LYS A 43 4.63 5.77 -2.30
N LEU A 44 3.46 5.25 -2.67
CA LEU A 44 3.34 4.12 -3.62
C LEU A 44 3.58 4.57 -5.06
N SER A 45 3.42 5.86 -5.35
CA SER A 45 3.67 6.41 -6.67
C SER A 45 5.17 6.38 -6.99
N PRO A 46 5.58 5.91 -8.17
CA PRO A 46 6.94 6.12 -8.65
C PRO A 46 7.08 7.62 -8.91
N VAL A 47 7.58 8.36 -7.93
CA VAL A 47 7.88 9.79 -8.06
C VAL A 47 8.92 9.91 -9.18
N ARG A 48 8.49 10.33 -10.38
CA ARG A 48 9.43 10.91 -11.32
C ARG A 48 9.83 12.28 -10.76
N PRO A 49 11.13 12.61 -10.78
CA PRO A 49 11.63 13.92 -10.34
C PRO A 49 11.01 15.06 -11.13
#